data_AF-A0A7X2I8J3-F1
#
_entry.id   AF-A0A7X2I8J3-F1
#
_cell.length_a   1.000
_cell.length_b   1.000
_cell.length_c   1.000
_cell.angle_alpha   90.00
_cell.angle_beta   90.00
_cell.angle_gamma   90.00
#
_symmetry.space_group_name_H-M   'P 1'
#
loop_
_entity.id
_entity.type
_entity.pdbx_description
1 polymer ?
#
loop_
_entity_poly.entity_id
_entity_poly.type
_entity_poly.pdbx_seq_one_letter_code
_entity_poly.pdbx_strand_id
1 'polypeptide(L)'
;MSVQRLHVGKRLSEVAIHNGTVYLAGQIAEDATQNIEGQTREVLGHIDRLLGEAGSDKTKILSCQIFLSDVKDFAGMNAVWDEWVAPGNAPPRATVEAKLARPELLVEIIIVAAQK
;
A
#
# COMPACT_ATOMS: atom_id res chain seq x y z
N MET A 1 0.82 15.19 20.97
CA MET A 1 1.37 15.71 19.70
C MET A 1 0.23 15.95 18.72
N SER A 2 0.35 16.90 17.79
CA SER A 2 -0.65 17.11 16.74
C SER A 2 -0.59 16.00 15.68
N VAL A 3 -1.64 15.87 14.87
CA VAL A 3 -1.63 14.99 13.69
C VAL A 3 -1.03 15.76 12.51
N GLN A 4 0.00 15.20 11.88
CA GLN A 4 0.56 15.71 10.63
C GLN A 4 -0.08 14.99 9.44
N ARG A 5 -0.26 15.68 8.31
CA ARG A 5 -0.74 15.08 7.06
C ARG A 5 0.12 15.52 5.89
N LEU A 6 0.31 14.63 4.93
CA LEU A 6 1.00 14.90 3.67
C LEU A 6 0.01 14.72 2.51
N HIS A 7 0.24 15.45 1.40
CA HIS A 7 -0.58 15.40 0.19
C HIS A 7 -2.07 15.55 0.46
N VAL A 8 -2.45 16.64 1.14
CA VAL A 8 -3.83 16.87 1.57
C VAL A 8 -4.67 17.38 0.40
N GLY A 9 -5.56 16.52 -0.11
CA GLY A 9 -6.64 16.90 -1.01
C GLY A 9 -7.94 17.21 -0.26
N LYS A 10 -8.97 17.64 -1.00
CA LYS A 10 -10.32 17.88 -0.45
C LYS A 10 -10.98 16.60 0.11
N ARG A 11 -10.68 15.44 -0.47
CA ARG A 11 -11.31 14.15 -0.15
C ARG A 11 -10.51 13.34 0.86
N LEU A 12 -9.18 13.28 0.70
CA LEU A 12 -8.27 12.50 1.54
C LEU A 12 -6.88 13.14 1.59
N SER A 13 -6.06 12.67 2.52
CA SER A 13 -4.61 12.85 2.53
C SER A 13 -3.95 11.51 2.26
N GLU A 14 -2.88 11.48 1.47
CA GLU A 14 -2.14 10.22 1.21
C GLU A 14 -1.46 9.67 2.46
N VAL A 15 -1.06 10.54 3.38
CA VAL A 15 -0.38 10.17 4.63
C VAL A 15 -0.97 10.92 5.82
N ALA A 16 -1.20 10.22 6.92
CA ALA A 16 -1.38 10.80 8.25
C ALA A 16 -0.33 10.23 9.23
N ILE A 17 0.25 11.10 10.05
CA ILE A 17 1.28 10.73 11.02
C ILE A 17 0.84 11.19 12.40
N HIS A 18 0.87 10.27 13.36
CA HIS A 18 0.59 10.59 14.75
C HIS A 18 1.38 9.68 15.69
N ASN A 19 2.11 10.30 16.63
CA ASN A 19 2.87 9.61 17.68
C ASN A 19 3.77 8.47 17.13
N GLY A 20 4.53 8.76 16.07
CA GLY A 20 5.42 7.79 15.42
C GLY A 20 4.71 6.68 14.63
N THR A 21 3.40 6.76 14.43
CA THR A 21 2.65 5.85 13.55
C THR A 21 2.26 6.57 12.26
N VAL A 22 2.54 5.92 11.14
CA VAL A 22 2.25 6.37 9.78
C VAL A 22 1.07 5.57 9.24
N TYR A 23 0.07 6.26 8.71
CA TYR A 23 -1.10 5.70 8.06
C TYR A 23 -1.09 6.16 6.61
N LEU A 24 -1.07 5.22 5.67
CA LEU A 24 -1.25 5.51 4.25
C LEU A 24 -2.73 5.36 3.87
N ALA A 25 -3.20 6.20 2.95
CA ALA A 25 -4.46 5.95 2.24
C ALA A 25 -4.35 4.66 1.41
N GLY A 26 -5.49 4.14 0.93
CA GLY A 26 -5.51 3.02 -0.01
C GLY A 26 -4.77 3.38 -1.29
N GLN A 27 -3.67 2.67 -1.55
CA GLN A 27 -2.83 2.89 -2.71
C GLN A 27 -3.31 2.01 -3.86
N ILE A 28 -3.51 2.65 -5.02
CA ILE A 28 -3.98 2.04 -6.26
C ILE A 28 -3.03 2.41 -7.42
N ALA A 29 -3.11 1.68 -8.52
CA ALA A 29 -2.37 2.02 -9.74
C ALA A 29 -3.00 3.25 -10.42
N GLU A 30 -2.14 4.14 -10.95
CA GLU A 30 -2.51 5.19 -11.88
C GLU A 30 -2.70 4.61 -13.28
N ASP A 31 -1.77 3.74 -13.74
CA ASP A 31 -1.94 2.99 -14.99
C ASP A 31 -2.68 1.66 -14.75
N ALA A 32 -4.00 1.78 -14.76
CA ALA A 32 -4.92 0.64 -14.64
C ALA A 32 -5.07 -0.20 -15.92
N THR A 33 -4.28 0.07 -16.98
CA THR A 33 -4.24 -0.79 -18.17
C THR A 33 -3.31 -1.99 -18.01
N GLN A 34 -2.47 -1.99 -16.97
CA GLN A 34 -1.54 -3.07 -16.65
C GLN A 34 -2.25 -4.29 -16.05
N ASN A 35 -1.59 -5.44 -16.13
CA ASN A 35 -1.96 -6.67 -15.43
C ASN A 35 -1.69 -6.54 -13.92
N ILE A 36 -2.02 -7.60 -13.16
CA ILE A 36 -1.85 -7.60 -11.71
C ILE A 36 -0.40 -7.33 -11.29
N GLU A 37 0.59 -7.89 -11.99
CA GLU A 37 2.00 -7.68 -11.65
C GLU A 37 2.41 -6.21 -11.82
N GLY A 38 1.99 -5.56 -12.92
CA GLY A 38 2.26 -4.15 -13.18
C GLY A 38 1.58 -3.24 -12.15
N GLN A 39 0.29 -3.43 -11.90
CA GLN A 39 -0.44 -2.65 -10.91
C GLN A 39 0.11 -2.85 -9.49
N THR A 40 0.47 -4.08 -9.11
CA THR A 40 1.07 -4.38 -7.80
C THR A 40 2.41 -3.68 -7.66
N ARG A 41 3.27 -3.70 -8.69
CA ARG A 41 4.60 -3.06 -8.64
C ARG A 41 4.48 -1.54 -8.51
N GLU A 42 3.53 -0.94 -9.22
CA GLU A 42 3.25 0.49 -9.14
C GLU A 42 2.76 0.89 -7.74
N VAL A 43 1.77 0.16 -7.20
CA VAL A 43 1.24 0.38 -5.85
C VAL A 43 2.33 0.27 -4.78
N LEU A 44 3.19 -0.76 -4.85
CA LEU A 44 4.30 -0.91 -3.91
C LEU A 44 5.34 0.21 -4.05
N GLY A 45 5.56 0.71 -5.27
CA GLY A 45 6.38 1.91 -5.50
C GLY A 45 5.80 3.17 -4.86
N HIS A 46 4.48 3.36 -4.93
CA HIS A 46 3.80 4.46 -4.23
C HIS A 46 3.97 4.34 -2.71
N ILE A 47 3.83 3.13 -2.16
CA ILE A 47 4.03 2.86 -0.74
C ILE A 47 5.46 3.20 -0.31
N ASP A 48 6.48 2.77 -1.05
CA ASP A 48 7.88 3.09 -0.73
C ASP A 48 8.12 4.61 -0.70
N ARG A 49 7.60 5.33 -1.71
CA ARG A 49 7.71 6.79 -1.78
C ARG A 49 7.06 7.46 -0.57
N LEU A 50 5.81 7.11 -0.27
CA LEU A 50 5.05 7.72 0.82
C LEU A 50 5.61 7.39 2.20
N LEU A 51 6.09 6.16 2.42
CA LEU A 51 6.80 5.79 3.64
C LEU A 51 8.10 6.59 3.77
N GLY A 52 8.86 6.76 2.69
CA GLY A 52 10.08 7.56 2.67
C GLY A 52 9.83 9.02 3.07
N GLU A 53 8.82 9.66 2.49
CA GLU A 53 8.40 11.03 2.83
C GLU A 53 7.94 11.16 4.29
N ALA A 54 7.38 10.09 4.86
CA ALA A 54 6.96 10.02 6.25
C ALA A 54 8.09 9.68 7.24
N GLY A 55 9.34 9.53 6.78
CA GLY A 55 10.46 9.13 7.63
C GLY A 55 10.37 7.67 8.08
N SER A 56 9.82 6.80 7.25
CA SER A 56 9.65 5.36 7.45
C SER A 56 10.31 4.58 6.31
N ASP A 57 10.11 3.26 6.27
CA ASP A 57 10.37 2.39 5.11
C ASP A 57 9.62 1.07 5.28
N LYS A 58 9.70 0.19 4.27
CA LYS A 58 9.02 -1.11 4.28
C LYS A 58 9.40 -2.05 5.42
N THR A 59 10.54 -1.85 6.09
CA THR A 59 10.93 -2.64 7.29
C THR A 59 10.14 -2.25 8.53
N LYS A 60 9.43 -1.12 8.48
CA LYS A 60 8.64 -0.56 9.59
C LYS A 60 7.15 -0.77 9.43
N ILE A 61 6.70 -1.53 8.44
CA ILE A 61 5.27 -1.82 8.26
C ILE A 61 4.77 -2.66 9.43
N LEU A 62 3.71 -2.16 10.08
CA LEU A 62 3.04 -2.78 11.22
C LEU A 62 1.85 -3.63 10.76
N SER A 63 1.16 -3.21 9.69
CA SER A 63 0.09 -3.98 9.08
C SER A 63 -0.08 -3.66 7.59
N CYS A 64 -0.50 -4.67 6.83
CA CYS A 64 -0.87 -4.55 5.44
C CYS A 64 -2.23 -5.22 5.18
N GLN A 65 -3.14 -4.51 4.52
CA GLN A 65 -4.39 -5.06 4.00
C GLN A 65 -4.39 -4.94 2.49
N ILE A 66 -4.58 -6.06 1.80
CA ILE A 66 -4.60 -6.15 0.35
C ILE A 66 -6.00 -6.54 -0.10
N PHE A 67 -6.56 -5.72 -0.99
CA PHE A 67 -7.85 -5.97 -1.63
C PHE A 67 -7.59 -6.29 -3.10
N LEU A 68 -7.90 -7.51 -3.50
CA LEU A 68 -7.86 -7.93 -4.91
C LEU A 68 -9.26 -7.83 -5.51
N SER A 69 -9.37 -7.41 -6.77
CA SER A 69 -10.67 -7.40 -7.45
C SER A 69 -11.18 -8.81 -7.79
N ASP A 70 -10.26 -9.77 -7.95
CA ASP A 70 -10.50 -11.18 -8.23
C ASP A 70 -9.37 -12.03 -7.63
N VAL A 71 -9.70 -13.07 -6.85
CA VAL A 71 -8.70 -13.94 -6.20
C VAL A 71 -7.84 -14.72 -7.20
N LYS A 72 -8.23 -14.83 -8.48
CA LYS A 72 -7.39 -15.44 -9.52
C LYS A 72 -6.02 -14.77 -9.64
N ASP A 73 -5.95 -13.48 -9.32
CA ASP A 73 -4.76 -12.64 -9.44
C ASP A 73 -3.81 -12.78 -8.23
N PHE A 74 -4.19 -13.59 -7.23
CA PHE A 74 -3.43 -13.78 -5.99
C PHE A 74 -2.00 -14.26 -6.22
N ALA A 75 -1.78 -15.17 -7.17
CA ALA A 75 -0.45 -15.69 -7.47
C ALA A 75 0.46 -14.62 -8.09
N GLY A 76 -0.05 -13.85 -9.06
CA GLY A 76 0.68 -12.77 -9.72
C GLY A 76 1.02 -11.63 -8.75
N MET A 77 0.06 -11.23 -7.92
CA MET A 77 0.30 -10.25 -6.84
C MET A 77 1.39 -10.74 -5.88
N ASN A 78 1.33 -12.00 -5.43
CA ASN A 78 2.32 -12.53 -4.49
C ASN A 78 3.73 -12.60 -5.08
N ALA A 79 3.87 -12.93 -6.37
CA ALA A 79 5.19 -12.94 -7.01
C ALA A 79 5.89 -11.57 -6.89
N VAL A 80 5.15 -10.48 -7.12
CA VAL A 80 5.70 -9.11 -6.98
C VAL A 80 5.89 -8.73 -5.51
N TRP A 81 4.97 -9.13 -4.63
CA TRP A 81 5.09 -8.90 -3.20
C TRP A 81 6.36 -9.56 -2.61
N ASP A 82 6.63 -10.82 -2.98
CA ASP A 82 7.75 -11.61 -2.48
C ASP A 82 9.10 -11.04 -2.91
N GLU A 83 9.19 -10.45 -4.11
CA GLU A 83 10.36 -9.68 -4.57
C GLU A 83 10.57 -8.39 -3.77
N TRP A 84 9.47 -7.73 -3.39
CA TRP A 84 9.52 -6.40 -2.79
C TRP A 84 9.70 -6.43 -1.27
N VAL A 85 9.09 -7.38 -0.57
CA VAL A 85 9.05 -7.40 0.90
C VAL A 85 10.45 -7.52 1.50
N ALA A 86 10.72 -6.79 2.58
CA ALA A 86 12.02 -6.82 3.24
C ALA A 86 12.27 -8.19 3.90
N PRO A 87 13.36 -8.92 3.55
CA PRO A 87 13.68 -10.21 4.18
C PRO A 87 13.80 -10.07 5.70
N GLY A 88 13.17 -11.00 6.43
CA GLY A 88 13.13 -11.00 7.90
C GLY A 88 12.27 -9.90 8.54
N ASN A 89 11.65 -9.02 7.74
CA ASN A 89 10.79 -7.92 8.21
C ASN A 89 9.44 -7.90 7.46
N ALA A 90 8.96 -9.08 7.02
CA ALA A 90 7.66 -9.18 6.39
C ALA A 90 6.56 -8.81 7.40
N PRO A 91 5.63 -7.88 7.05
CA PRO A 91 4.62 -7.42 7.99
C PRO A 91 3.48 -8.44 8.16
N PRO A 92 2.74 -8.38 9.28
CA PRO A 92 1.40 -8.95 9.35
C PRO A 92 0.55 -8.46 8.17
N ARG A 93 -0.03 -9.41 7.43
CA ARG A 93 -0.73 -9.15 6.17
C ARG A 93 -2.04 -9.92 6.09
N ALA A 94 -3.09 -9.27 5.63
CA ALA A 94 -4.35 -9.89 5.24
C ALA A 94 -4.64 -9.61 3.76
N THR A 95 -5.17 -10.60 3.04
CA THR A 95 -5.58 -10.45 1.65
C THR A 95 -7.00 -10.98 1.49
N VAL A 96 -7.85 -10.18 0.85
CA VAL A 96 -9.25 -10.52 0.58
C VAL A 96 -9.61 -10.15 -0.85
N GLU A 97 -10.67 -10.77 -1.37
CA GLU A 97 -11.32 -10.31 -2.58
C GLU A 97 -12.36 -9.22 -2.24
N ALA A 98 -12.40 -8.14 -3.01
CA ALA A 98 -13.36 -7.04 -2.84
C ALA A 98 -13.61 -6.28 -4.16
N LYS A 99 -14.78 -5.67 -4.30
CA LYS A 99 -15.04 -4.73 -5.39
C LYS A 99 -14.32 -3.41 -5.14
N LEU A 100 -13.49 -2.98 -6.10
CA LEU A 100 -12.73 -1.74 -6.03
C LEU A 100 -13.52 -0.55 -6.63
N ALA A 101 -13.01 0.67 -6.43
CA ALA A 101 -13.67 1.90 -6.83
C ALA A 101 -13.87 2.06 -8.35
N ARG A 102 -13.04 1.38 -9.16
CA ARG A 102 -13.15 1.32 -10.62
C ARG A 102 -12.89 -0.11 -11.10
N PRO A 103 -13.58 -0.58 -12.17
CA PRO A 103 -13.48 -1.96 -12.63
C PRO A 103 -12.10 -2.36 -13.18
N GLU A 104 -11.32 -1.39 -13.65
CA GLU A 104 -9.97 -1.60 -14.17
C GLU A 104 -8.90 -1.75 -13.08
N LEU A 105 -9.23 -1.41 -11.83
CA LEU A 105 -8.33 -1.62 -10.70
C LEU A 105 -8.33 -3.10 -10.31
N LEU A 106 -7.14 -3.66 -10.16
CA LEU A 106 -6.94 -5.06 -9.78
C LEU A 106 -6.51 -5.23 -8.32
N VAL A 107 -5.86 -4.21 -7.75
CA VAL A 107 -5.34 -4.24 -6.39
C VAL A 107 -5.43 -2.87 -5.71
N GLU A 108 -5.78 -2.88 -4.44
CA GLU A 108 -5.66 -1.74 -3.52
C GLU A 108 -4.95 -2.20 -2.24
N ILE A 109 -3.97 -1.43 -1.75
CA ILE A 109 -3.19 -1.78 -0.56
C ILE A 109 -3.24 -0.67 0.47
N ILE A 110 -3.57 -1.02 1.72
CA ILE A 110 -3.57 -0.10 2.87
C ILE A 110 -2.44 -0.49 3.82
N ILE A 111 -1.65 0.50 4.25
CA ILE A 111 -0.48 0.32 5.11
C ILE A 111 -0.61 1.13 6.40
N VAL A 112 -0.25 0.50 7.52
CA VAL A 112 0.14 1.18 8.76
C VAL A 112 1.60 0.84 9.04
N ALA A 113 2.42 1.83 9.39
CA ALA A 113 3.85 1.67 9.64
C ALA A 113 4.31 2.49 10.86
N ALA A 114 5.48 2.16 11.38
CA ALA A 114 6.18 2.99 12.37
C ALA A 114 7.10 4.01 11.66
N GLN A 115 7.23 5.20 12.23
CA GLN A 115 8.25 6.18 11.86
C GLN A 115 9.61 5.78 12.48
N LYS A 116 10.71 6.15 11.83
CA LYS A 116 12.07 5.93 12.34
C LYS A 116 12.44 6.87 13.49
#